data_AF-T1H3U5-F1
#
_entry.id   AF-T1H3U5-F1
#
_cell.length_a   1.000
_cell.length_b   1.000
_cell.length_c   1.000
_cell.angle_alpha   90.00
_cell.angle_beta   90.00
_cell.angle_gamma   90.00
#
_symmetry.space_group_name_H-M   'P 1'
#
loop_
_entity.id
_entity.type
_entity.pdbx_description
1 polymer ?
#
loop_
_entity_poly.entity_id
_entity_poly.type
_entity_poly.pdbx_seq_one_letter_code
_entity_poly.pdbx_strand_id
1 'polypeptide(L)'
;GLPSVEEKIVEDTELLKILYSYLENEPPLNPLLSSFFSKTISMLLTKTPDKDWFLYQKTCLQLLEYLKSRENFIDLIIRHFCTPVIPDLIMQMLRELQGAPLKKNLYELY
;
A
#
# COMPACT_ATOMS: atom_id res chain seq x y z
N GLY A 1 -22.55 -2.29 10.57
CA GLY A 1 -22.17 -0.87 10.74
C GLY A 1 -21.80 -0.30 9.38
N LEU A 2 -21.63 1.02 9.27
CA LEU A 2 -21.08 1.63 8.05
C LEU A 2 -19.60 1.19 7.88
N PRO A 3 -19.12 0.95 6.64
CA PRO A 3 -17.74 0.56 6.41
C PRO A 3 -16.78 1.72 6.73
N SER A 4 -15.59 1.37 7.22
CA SER A 4 -14.52 2.32 7.51
C SER A 4 -14.00 2.98 6.23
N VAL A 5 -13.21 4.05 6.38
CA VAL A 5 -12.60 4.73 5.24
C VAL A 5 -11.62 3.79 4.52
N GLU A 6 -10.84 3.02 5.28
CA GLU A 6 -9.90 2.04 4.74
C GLU A 6 -10.61 0.97 3.92
N GLU A 7 -11.74 0.44 4.41
CA GLU A 7 -12.57 -0.53 3.68
C GLU A 7 -13.04 0.05 2.35
N LYS A 8 -13.57 1.28 2.34
CA LYS A 8 -14.02 1.93 1.11
C LYS A 8 -12.89 2.14 0.10
N ILE A 9 -11.68 2.49 0.58
CA ILE A 9 -10.54 2.70 -0.31
C ILE A 9 -10.14 1.39 -1.00
N VAL A 10 -10.05 0.28 -0.27
CA VAL A 10 -9.59 -0.99 -0.87
C VAL A 10 -10.67 -1.71 -1.68
N GLU A 11 -11.95 -1.40 -1.46
CA GLU A 11 -13.07 -1.92 -2.23
C GLU A 11 -13.30 -1.12 -3.53
N ASP A 12 -12.82 0.12 -3.60
CA ASP A 12 -12.94 0.99 -4.78
C ASP A 12 -11.66 0.93 -5.63
N THR A 13 -11.72 0.17 -6.72
CA THR A 13 -10.59 -0.01 -7.64
C THR A 13 -10.18 1.30 -8.32
N GLU A 14 -11.09 2.26 -8.53
CA GLU A 14 -10.74 3.55 -9.12
C GLU A 14 -9.95 4.42 -8.13
N LEU A 15 -10.27 4.37 -6.83
CA LEU A 15 -9.46 5.03 -5.81
C LEU A 15 -8.05 4.42 -5.72
N LEU A 16 -7.94 3.09 -5.76
CA LEU A 16 -6.64 2.40 -5.80
C LEU A 16 -5.85 2.74 -7.06
N LYS A 17 -6.53 2.91 -8.20
CA LYS A 17 -5.92 3.35 -9.47
C LYS A 17 -5.38 4.77 -9.39
N ILE A 18 -6.14 5.70 -8.80
CA ILE A 18 -5.67 7.07 -8.56
C ILE A 18 -4.46 7.07 -7.61
N LEU A 19 -4.49 6.25 -6.55
CA LEU A 19 -3.37 6.13 -5.64
C LEU A 19 -2.12 5.54 -6.34
N TYR A 20 -2.32 4.57 -7.22
CA TYR A 20 -1.25 3.93 -7.98
C TYR A 20 -0.61 4.85 -9.02
N SER A 21 -1.40 5.66 -9.73
CA SER A 21 -0.92 6.53 -10.81
C SER A 21 0.10 7.56 -10.36
N TYR A 22 0.17 7.85 -9.04
CA TYR A 22 1.25 8.67 -8.49
C TYR A 22 2.63 8.08 -8.78
N LEU A 23 2.80 6.76 -8.73
CA LEU A 23 4.05 6.07 -9.02
C LEU A 23 4.40 6.07 -10.52
N GLU A 24 3.42 6.28 -11.40
CA GLU A 24 3.63 6.31 -12.85
C GLU A 24 4.25 7.63 -13.34
N ASN A 25 4.28 8.66 -12.49
CA ASN A 25 4.92 9.94 -12.82
C ASN A 25 6.44 9.80 -12.90
N GLU A 26 7.07 10.65 -13.72
CA GLU A 26 8.52 10.72 -13.80
C GLU A 26 9.15 11.21 -12.47
N PRO A 27 10.29 10.66 -12.05
CA PRO A 27 11.02 11.17 -10.90
C PRO A 27 11.59 12.58 -11.19
N PRO A 28 11.74 13.44 -10.16
CA PRO A 28 11.35 13.19 -8.78
C PRO A 28 9.83 13.38 -8.57
N LEU A 29 9.24 12.54 -7.72
CA LEU A 29 7.85 12.72 -7.31
C LEU A 29 7.67 14.02 -6.54
N ASN A 30 6.52 14.65 -6.70
CA ASN A 30 6.13 15.80 -5.89
C ASN A 30 6.13 15.39 -4.39
N PRO A 31 6.86 16.11 -3.50
CA PRO A 31 6.99 15.74 -2.09
C PRO A 31 5.67 15.65 -1.31
N LEU A 32 4.68 16.49 -1.64
CA LEU A 32 3.36 16.46 -1.00
C LEU A 32 2.60 15.20 -1.43
N LEU A 33 2.61 14.89 -2.72
CA LEU A 33 1.92 13.73 -3.27
C LEU A 33 2.58 12.41 -2.84
N SER A 34 3.92 12.34 -2.81
CA SER A 34 4.64 11.16 -2.31
C SER A 34 4.39 10.93 -0.82
N SER A 35 4.33 12.00 -0.02
CA SER A 35 3.94 11.92 1.39
C SER A 35 2.50 11.46 1.57
N PHE A 36 1.57 11.97 0.75
CA PHE A 36 0.17 11.54 0.77
C PHE A 36 0.03 10.07 0.39
N PHE A 37 0.69 9.65 -0.68
CA PHE A 37 0.73 8.26 -1.14
C PHE A 37 1.23 7.34 -0.03
N SER A 38 2.43 7.62 0.51
CA SER A 38 3.04 6.81 1.56
C SER A 38 2.15 6.73 2.80
N LYS A 39 1.62 7.87 3.30
CA LYS A 39 0.72 7.87 4.47
C LYS A 39 -0.56 7.07 4.23
N THR A 40 -1.13 7.14 3.02
CA THR A 40 -2.34 6.40 2.67
C THR A 40 -2.08 4.90 2.66
N ILE A 41 -1.01 4.44 2.02
CA ILE A 41 -0.63 3.02 2.02
C ILE A 41 -0.32 2.55 3.44
N SER A 42 0.47 3.31 4.20
CA SER A 42 0.79 3.00 5.60
C SER A 42 -0.47 2.85 6.44
N MET A 43 -1.45 3.75 6.30
CA MET A 43 -2.74 3.68 7.00
C MET A 43 -3.49 2.38 6.68
N LEU A 44 -3.53 1.96 5.42
CA LEU A 44 -4.19 0.72 5.01
C LEU A 44 -3.51 -0.53 5.60
N LEU A 45 -2.19 -0.51 5.75
CA LEU A 45 -1.37 -1.62 6.22
C LEU A 45 -1.11 -1.66 7.72
N THR A 46 -1.55 -0.64 8.47
CA THR A 46 -1.33 -0.54 9.91
C THR A 46 -2.41 -1.26 10.71
N LYS A 47 -1.99 -2.11 11.65
CA LYS A 47 -2.87 -2.67 12.68
C LYS A 47 -2.93 -1.72 13.87
N THR A 48 -4.00 -0.94 13.98
CA THR A 48 -4.27 -0.16 15.20
C THR A 48 -4.85 -1.06 16.30
N PRO A 49 -4.75 -0.68 17.59
CA PRO A 49 -5.29 -1.48 18.69
C PRO A 49 -6.78 -1.82 18.52
N ASP A 50 -7.58 -0.83 18.11
CA ASP A 50 -9.03 -0.93 18.03
C ASP A 50 -9.54 -1.61 16.74
N LYS A 51 -8.69 -1.78 15.73
CA LYS A 51 -9.09 -2.41 14.46
C LYS A 51 -9.26 -3.91 14.63
N ASP A 52 -10.39 -4.45 14.21
CA ASP A 52 -10.62 -5.90 14.22
C ASP A 52 -9.55 -6.64 13.40
N TRP A 53 -9.13 -7.82 13.88
CA TRP A 53 -8.04 -8.59 13.23
C TRP A 53 -8.45 -9.11 11.85
N PHE A 54 -9.68 -9.61 11.71
CA PHE A 54 -10.17 -10.07 10.41
C PHE A 54 -10.26 -8.91 9.43
N LEU A 55 -10.77 -7.76 9.89
CA LEU A 55 -10.86 -6.57 9.05
C LEU A 55 -9.48 -6.06 8.62
N TYR A 56 -8.51 -6.04 9.53
CA TYR A 56 -7.12 -5.74 9.21
C TYR A 56 -6.56 -6.66 8.12
N GLN A 57 -6.73 -7.98 8.26
CA GLN A 57 -6.26 -8.96 7.28
C GLN A 57 -6.92 -8.74 5.92
N LYS A 58 -8.26 -8.54 5.89
CA LYS A 58 -9.02 -8.28 4.68
C LYS A 58 -8.50 -7.05 3.93
N THR A 59 -8.38 -5.91 4.63
CA THR A 59 -7.89 -4.66 4.02
C THR A 59 -6.50 -4.83 3.42
N CYS A 60 -5.58 -5.44 4.17
CA CYS A 60 -4.21 -5.64 3.68
C CYS A 60 -4.16 -6.57 2.48
N LEU A 61 -4.93 -7.65 2.50
CA LEU A 61 -4.96 -8.62 1.41
C LEU A 61 -5.47 -7.97 0.11
N GLN A 62 -6.59 -7.23 0.17
CA GLN A 62 -7.15 -6.55 -1.00
C GLN A 62 -6.15 -5.56 -1.61
N LEU A 63 -5.44 -4.80 -0.78
CA LEU A 63 -4.38 -3.90 -1.24
C LEU A 63 -3.23 -4.68 -1.90
N LEU A 64 -2.73 -5.74 -1.27
CA LEU A 64 -1.62 -6.53 -1.81
C LEU A 64 -1.99 -7.24 -3.12
N GLU A 65 -3.19 -7.80 -3.21
CA GLU A 65 -3.72 -8.42 -4.44
C GLU A 65 -3.83 -7.38 -5.56
N TYR A 66 -4.30 -6.18 -5.25
CA TYR A 66 -4.32 -5.07 -6.20
C TYR A 66 -2.90 -4.73 -6.69
N LEU A 67 -1.94 -4.55 -5.78
CA LEU A 67 -0.54 -4.27 -6.17
C LEU A 67 0.06 -5.40 -7.00
N LYS A 68 -0.21 -6.66 -6.65
CA LYS A 68 0.22 -7.85 -7.39
C LYS A 68 -0.36 -7.92 -8.81
N SER A 69 -1.58 -7.40 -9.01
CA SER A 69 -2.19 -7.31 -10.34
C SER A 69 -1.55 -6.26 -11.26
N ARG A 70 -0.63 -5.44 -10.73
CA ARG A 70 0.12 -4.44 -11.49
C ARG A 70 1.51 -4.97 -11.83
N GLU A 71 1.66 -5.45 -13.06
CA GLU A 71 2.90 -6.10 -13.54
C GLU A 71 4.16 -5.23 -13.39
N ASN A 72 4.02 -3.90 -13.38
CA ASN A 72 5.12 -2.95 -13.27
C ASN A 72 5.32 -2.35 -11.86
N PHE A 73 4.64 -2.85 -10.83
CA PHE A 73 4.69 -2.25 -9.49
C PHE A 73 6.12 -2.17 -8.94
N ILE A 74 6.87 -3.27 -9.01
CA ILE A 74 8.25 -3.32 -8.52
C ILE A 74 9.16 -2.36 -9.31
N ASP A 75 9.02 -2.31 -10.63
CA ASP A 75 9.78 -1.40 -11.48
C ASP A 75 9.53 0.07 -11.11
N LEU A 76 8.27 0.44 -10.86
CA LEU A 76 7.91 1.80 -10.43
C LEU A 76 8.45 2.14 -9.04
N ILE A 77 8.39 1.20 -8.09
CA ILE A 77 8.97 1.40 -6.75
C ILE A 77 10.47 1.63 -6.84
N ILE A 78 11.19 0.81 -7.62
CA ILE A 78 12.64 0.95 -7.82
C ILE A 78 12.97 2.28 -8.48
N ARG A 79 12.17 2.72 -9.47
CA ARG A 79 12.36 4.02 -10.14
C ARG A 79 12.34 5.19 -9.16
N HIS A 80 11.54 5.09 -8.10
CA HIS A 80 11.34 6.15 -7.11
C HIS A 80 12.14 5.97 -5.82
N PHE A 81 13.10 5.04 -5.78
CA PHE A 81 13.86 4.71 -4.56
C PHE A 81 14.67 5.89 -4.00
N CYS A 82 15.03 6.88 -4.84
CA CYS A 82 15.67 8.13 -4.40
C CYS A 82 14.72 9.10 -3.69
N THR A 83 13.40 8.86 -3.69
CA THR A 83 12.41 9.65 -2.96
C THR A 83 12.28 9.07 -1.55
N PRO A 84 12.76 9.74 -0.47
CA PRO A 84 13.01 9.12 0.83
C PRO A 84 11.82 8.33 1.44
N VAL A 85 10.59 8.79 1.22
CA VAL A 85 9.39 8.12 1.75
C VAL A 85 9.09 6.76 1.12
N ILE A 86 9.62 6.47 -0.07
CA ILE A 86 9.39 5.22 -0.79
C ILE A 86 10.14 4.03 -0.16
N PRO A 87 11.48 4.07 0.03
CA PRO A 87 12.17 2.99 0.73
C PRO A 87 11.71 2.86 2.19
N ASP A 88 11.36 3.96 2.86
CA ASP A 88 10.79 3.92 4.21
C ASP A 88 9.47 3.15 4.25
N LEU A 89 8.60 3.35 3.27
CA LEU A 89 7.33 2.62 3.13
C LEU A 89 7.59 1.12 2.93
N ILE A 90 8.50 0.73 2.04
CA ILE A 90 8.82 -0.70 1.81
C ILE A 90 9.34 -1.36 3.09
N MET A 91 10.24 -0.67 3.81
CA MET A 91 10.75 -1.16 5.08
C MET A 91 9.66 -1.23 6.15
N GLN A 92 8.69 -0.31 6.15
CA GLN A 92 7.51 -0.40 7.01
C GLN A 92 6.68 -1.64 6.69
N MET A 93 6.40 -1.90 5.40
CA MET A 93 5.64 -3.08 4.96
C MET A 93 6.28 -4.38 5.46
N LEU A 94 7.61 -4.48 5.35
CA LEU A 94 8.35 -5.67 5.82
C LEU A 94 8.31 -5.87 7.34
N ARG A 95 8.32 -4.77 8.12
CA ARG A 95 8.35 -4.81 9.59
C ARG A 95 6.97 -4.98 10.21
N GLU A 96 5.99 -4.23 9.73
CA GLU A 96 4.72 -4.01 10.43
C GLU A 96 3.57 -4.88 9.92
N LEU A 97 3.70 -5.47 8.74
CA LEU A 97 2.67 -6.36 8.21
C LEU A 97 2.59 -7.65 9.04
N GLN A 98 1.44 -7.89 9.67
CA GLN A 98 1.26 -8.99 10.62
C GLN A 98 0.45 -10.12 10.00
N GLY A 99 0.85 -11.36 10.26
CA GLY A 99 0.18 -12.55 9.74
C GLY A 99 0.94 -13.23 8.60
N ALA A 100 1.10 -14.55 8.70
CA ALA A 100 1.85 -15.34 7.74
C ALA A 100 1.31 -15.25 6.30
N PRO A 101 -0.02 -15.25 6.05
CA PRO A 101 -0.56 -15.11 4.70
C PRO A 101 -0.22 -13.77 4.06
N LEU A 102 -0.29 -12.67 4.80
CA LEU A 102 0.04 -11.34 4.27
C LEU A 102 1.52 -11.21 3.97
N LYS A 103 2.40 -11.72 4.84
CA LYS A 103 3.84 -11.75 4.58
C LYS A 103 4.16 -12.56 3.32
N LYS A 104 3.52 -13.71 3.15
CA LYS A 104 3.67 -14.51 1.93
C LYS A 104 3.24 -13.72 0.69
N ASN A 105 2.07 -13.07 0.71
CA ASN A 105 1.60 -12.24 -0.41
C ASN A 105 2.55 -11.07 -0.72
N LEU A 106 3.07 -10.41 0.33
CA LEU A 106 4.06 -9.34 0.17
C LEU A 106 5.32 -9.84 -0.53
N TYR A 107 5.82 -11.03 -0.13
CA TYR A 107 6.97 -11.62 -0.80
C TYR A 107 6.66 -12.04 -2.23
N GLU A 108 5.43 -12.40 -2.58
CA GLU A 108 5.03 -12.73 -3.96
C GLU A 108 4.74 -11.51 -4.86
N LEU A 109 5.11 -10.30 -4.43
CA LEU A 109 5.09 -9.12 -5.31
C LEU A 109 6.26 -9.12 -6.32
N TYR A 110 7.27 -10.00 -6.15
CA TYR A 110 8.36 -10.21 -7.13
C TYR A 110 7.95 -11.17 -8.25
#